data_AF-A0A162FCS0-F1
#
_entry.id   AF-A0A162FCS0-F1
#
_cell.length_a   1.000
_cell.length_b   1.000
_cell.length_c   1.000
_cell.angle_alpha   90.00
_cell.angle_beta   90.00
_cell.angle_gamma   90.00
#
_symmetry.space_group_name_H-M   'P 1'
#
loop_
_entity.id
_entity.type
_entity.pdbx_description
1 polymer ?
#
loop_
_entity_poly.entity_id
_entity_poly.type
_entity_poly.pdbx_seq_one_letter_code
_entity_poly.pdbx_strand_id
1 'polypeptide(L)'
;MIPIQKRTVDLIKELIKHNSDFYTDHIFVTDYGKPLEPAHFRKQLKLYAKKAGITKSVYPHLFRHTAATMFLKNGGDMRHLQMILGHQDLRMIQRYTHLTTKGIAKNVEQYTPINRLPIR
;
A
#
# COMPACT_ATOMS: atom_id res chain seq x y z
N MET A 1 12.40 5.82 2.88
CA MET A 1 12.52 4.76 1.84
C MET A 1 11.30 3.87 1.94
N ILE A 2 10.59 3.59 0.83
CA ILE A 2 9.40 2.72 0.83
C ILE A 2 9.88 1.27 0.84
N PRO A 3 9.43 0.41 1.78
CA PRO A 3 9.79 -0.99 1.79
C PRO A 3 9.13 -1.70 0.60
N ILE A 4 9.94 -2.26 -0.29
CA ILE A 4 9.49 -3.01 -1.47
C ILE A 4 9.90 -4.47 -1.28
N GLN A 5 8.97 -5.40 -1.55
CA GLN A 5 9.27 -6.83 -1.46
C GLN A 5 10.26 -7.24 -2.57
N LYS A 6 11.15 -8.21 -2.27
CA LYS A 6 12.12 -8.74 -3.23
C LYS A 6 11.46 -9.13 -4.56
N ARG A 7 10.33 -9.84 -4.50
CA ARG A 7 9.55 -10.22 -5.69
C ARG A 7 9.14 -9.01 -6.55
N THR A 8 8.72 -7.91 -5.94
CA THR A 8 8.37 -6.69 -6.68
C THR A 8 9.59 -6.05 -7.33
N VAL A 9 10.75 -6.08 -6.66
CA VAL A 9 12.02 -5.63 -7.26
C VAL A 9 12.38 -6.48 -8.47
N ASP A 10 12.24 -7.80 -8.37
CA ASP A 10 12.53 -8.72 -9.47
C ASP A 10 11.62 -8.46 -10.67
N LEU A 11 10.32 -8.25 -10.45
CA LEU A 11 9.37 -7.88 -11.50
C LEU A 11 9.69 -6.52 -12.15
N ILE A 12 10.13 -5.53 -11.35
CA ILE A 12 10.55 -4.23 -11.90
C ILE A 12 11.80 -4.38 -12.76
N LYS A 13 12.77 -5.20 -12.34
CA LYS A 13 13.97 -5.48 -13.14
C LYS A 13 13.63 -6.18 -14.45
N GLU A 14 12.73 -7.15 -14.42
CA GLU A 14 12.22 -7.83 -15.61
C GLU A 14 11.54 -6.83 -16.57
N LEU A 15 10.71 -5.94 -16.03
CA LEU A 15 10.06 -4.87 -16.80
C LEU A 15 11.08 -3.92 -17.44
N ILE A 16 12.10 -3.48 -16.69
CA ILE A 16 13.18 -2.62 -17.21
C ILE A 16 13.93 -3.32 -18.34
N LYS A 17 14.23 -4.61 -18.18
CA LYS A 17 14.89 -5.41 -19.22
C LYS A 17 14.04 -5.52 -20.48
N HIS A 18 12.74 -5.72 -20.34
CA HIS A 18 11.82 -5.77 -21.49
C HIS A 18 11.69 -4.43 -22.21
N ASN A 19 11.90 -3.33 -21.50
CA ASN A 19 11.79 -1.98 -22.06
C ASN A 19 13.13 -1.43 -22.59
N SER A 20 14.21 -2.22 -22.58
CA SER A 20 15.55 -1.78 -22.99
C SER A 20 15.60 -1.22 -24.41
N ASP A 21 14.74 -1.73 -25.29
CA ASP A 21 14.73 -1.41 -26.71
C ASP A 21 14.14 -0.01 -26.99
N PHE A 22 13.44 0.58 -26.01
CA PHE A 22 12.74 1.85 -26.17
C PHE A 22 13.55 3.10 -25.79
N TYR A 23 14.82 2.96 -25.39
CA TYR A 23 15.71 4.08 -24.99
C TYR A 23 15.01 5.14 -24.12
N THR A 24 14.37 4.70 -23.04
CA THR A 24 13.51 5.53 -22.19
C THR A 24 13.90 5.43 -20.72
N ASP A 25 13.87 6.57 -20.02
CA ASP A 25 14.10 6.63 -18.57
C ASP A 25 12.87 6.19 -17.76
N HIS A 26 11.74 5.91 -18.42
CA HIS A 26 10.49 5.54 -17.78
C HIS A 26 10.40 4.02 -17.55
N ILE A 27 10.12 3.62 -16.31
CA ILE A 27 9.91 2.20 -15.98
C ILE A 27 8.59 1.67 -16.55
N PHE A 28 7.52 2.47 -16.49
CA PHE A 28 6.20 2.08 -16.98
C PHE A 28 5.92 2.78 -18.32
N VAL A 29 5.95 2.01 -19.40
CA VAL A 29 5.71 2.49 -20.76
C VAL A 29 4.65 1.68 -21.47
N THR A 30 4.15 2.24 -22.57
CA THR A 30 3.31 1.56 -23.55
C THR A 30 4.16 0.70 -24.48
N ASP A 31 3.51 -0.12 -25.32
CA ASP A 31 4.18 -0.97 -26.33
C ASP A 31 4.98 -0.19 -27.38
N TYR A 32 4.87 1.15 -27.38
CA TYR A 32 5.60 2.07 -28.25
C TYR A 32 6.69 2.85 -27.50
N GLY A 33 7.02 2.49 -26.26
CA GLY A 33 8.05 3.16 -25.45
C GLY A 33 7.63 4.49 -24.82
N LYS A 34 6.41 4.97 -25.08
CA LYS A 34 5.88 6.20 -24.48
C LYS A 34 5.49 5.98 -23.00
N PRO A 35 5.61 6.99 -22.12
CA PRO A 35 5.18 6.88 -20.73
C PRO A 35 3.74 6.40 -20.59
N LEU A 36 3.50 5.49 -19.64
CA LEU A 36 2.15 4.96 -19.40
C LEU A 36 1.26 6.02 -18.75
N GLU A 37 0.19 6.41 -19.45
CA GLU A 37 -0.76 7.38 -18.92
C GLU A 37 -1.65 6.79 -17.81
N PRO A 38 -2.04 7.58 -16.79
CA PRO A 38 -2.94 7.13 -15.73
C PRO A 38 -4.29 6.61 -16.25
N ALA A 39 -4.83 7.21 -17.31
CA ALA A 39 -6.08 6.77 -17.93
C ALA A 39 -5.93 5.37 -18.55
N HIS A 40 -4.81 5.13 -19.25
CA HIS A 40 -4.48 3.83 -19.82
C HIS A 40 -4.35 2.78 -18.70
N PHE A 41 -3.60 3.09 -17.64
CA PHE A 41 -3.44 2.19 -16.50
C PHE A 41 -4.79 1.80 -15.88
N ARG A 42 -5.69 2.77 -15.65
CA ARG A 42 -7.04 2.50 -15.12
C ARG A 42 -7.86 1.61 -16.05
N LYS A 43 -7.75 1.78 -17.37
CA LYS A 43 -8.44 0.94 -18.36
C LYS A 43 -7.93 -0.50 -18.30
N GLN A 44 -6.61 -0.69 -18.33
CA GLN A 44 -6.00 -2.02 -18.23
C GLN A 44 -6.34 -2.71 -16.90
N LEU A 45 -6.29 -1.95 -15.81
CA LEU A 45 -6.64 -2.48 -14.49
C LEU A 45 -8.07 -3.03 -14.44
N LYS A 46 -9.05 -2.33 -15.02
CA LYS A 46 -10.44 -2.83 -15.12
C LYS A 46 -10.53 -4.09 -15.96
N LEU A 47 -9.79 -4.15 -17.07
CA LEU A 47 -9.73 -5.33 -17.94
C LEU A 47 -9.20 -6.55 -17.18
N TYR A 48 -8.08 -6.41 -16.47
CA TYR A 48 -7.51 -7.50 -15.67
C TYR A 48 -8.40 -7.90 -14.49
N ALA A 49 -9.06 -6.95 -13.83
CA ALA A 49 -10.04 -7.26 -12.79
C ALA A 49 -11.18 -8.13 -13.34
N LYS A 50 -11.73 -7.79 -14.51
CA LYS A 50 -12.76 -8.61 -15.18
C LYS A 50 -12.23 -10.00 -15.54
N LYS A 51 -11.02 -10.10 -16.10
CA LYS A 51 -10.38 -11.39 -16.42
C LYS A 51 -10.15 -12.27 -15.18
N ALA A 52 -9.87 -11.66 -14.03
CA ALA A 52 -9.70 -12.35 -12.76
C ALA A 52 -11.04 -12.69 -12.06
N GLY A 53 -12.20 -12.44 -12.69
CA GLY A 53 -13.51 -12.70 -12.09
C GLY A 53 -13.90 -11.74 -10.97
N ILE A 54 -13.23 -10.60 -10.85
CA ILE A 54 -13.49 -9.62 -9.79
C ILE A 54 -14.69 -8.75 -10.21
N THR A 55 -15.80 -8.90 -9.50
CA THR A 55 -17.06 -8.18 -9.77
C THR A 55 -17.12 -6.77 -9.17
N LYS A 56 -16.32 -6.50 -8.14
CA LYS A 56 -16.21 -5.16 -7.53
C LYS A 56 -15.47 -4.19 -8.44
N SER A 57 -15.81 -2.90 -8.33
CA SER A 57 -15.06 -1.84 -9.01
C SER A 57 -13.64 -1.75 -8.48
N VAL A 58 -12.65 -1.83 -9.38
CA VAL A 58 -11.22 -1.77 -9.05
C VAL A 58 -10.60 -0.49 -9.61
N TYR A 59 -9.87 0.23 -8.75
CA TYR A 59 -9.19 1.49 -9.08
C TYR A 59 -7.93 1.67 -8.20
N PRO A 60 -6.96 2.52 -8.58
CA PRO A 60 -5.66 2.61 -7.90
C PRO A 60 -5.75 2.89 -6.38
N HIS A 61 -6.64 3.80 -5.97
CA HIS A 61 -6.81 4.11 -4.55
C HIS A 61 -7.34 2.92 -3.73
N LEU A 62 -8.05 1.96 -4.34
CA LEU A 62 -8.52 0.76 -3.65
C LEU A 62 -7.34 -0.13 -3.22
N PHE A 63 -6.34 -0.32 -4.09
CA PHE A 63 -5.13 -1.08 -3.73
C PHE A 63 -4.40 -0.46 -2.56
N ARG A 64 -4.25 0.87 -2.59
CA ARG A 64 -3.64 1.63 -1.50
C ARG A 64 -4.39 1.43 -0.19
N HIS A 65 -5.73 1.45 -0.24
CA HIS A 65 -6.57 1.23 0.92
C HIS A 65 -6.45 -0.20 1.47
N THR A 66 -6.44 -1.20 0.58
CA THR A 66 -6.25 -2.59 0.96
C THR A 66 -4.88 -2.83 1.58
N ALA A 67 -3.80 -2.30 0.97
CA ALA A 67 -2.45 -2.43 1.50
C ALA A 67 -2.31 -1.77 2.89
N ALA A 68 -2.83 -0.55 3.04
CA ALA A 68 -2.84 0.15 4.33
C ALA A 68 -3.63 -0.60 5.40
N THR A 69 -4.83 -1.07 5.07
CA THR A 69 -5.68 -1.87 5.96
C THR A 69 -4.98 -3.16 6.38
N MET A 70 -4.36 -3.89 5.44
CA MET A 70 -3.64 -5.13 5.74
C MET A 70 -2.43 -4.87 6.62
N PHE A 71 -1.66 -3.82 6.35
CA PHE A 71 -0.50 -3.45 7.16
C PHE A 71 -0.89 -3.20 8.63
N LEU A 72 -1.94 -2.40 8.87
CA LEU A 72 -2.40 -2.08 10.23
C LEU A 72 -3.04 -3.30 10.92
N LYS A 73 -3.82 -4.11 10.18
CA LYS A 73 -4.40 -5.35 10.72
C LYS A 73 -3.34 -6.35 11.18
N ASN A 74 -2.17 -6.35 10.54
CA ASN A 74 -1.03 -7.19 10.91
C ASN A 74 -0.15 -6.58 12.01
N GLY A 75 -0.64 -5.55 12.71
CA GLY A 75 0.09 -4.92 13.83
C GLY A 75 1.09 -3.84 13.40
N GLY A 76 1.08 -3.43 12.13
CA GLY A 76 1.88 -2.31 11.66
C GLY A 76 1.48 -1.01 12.35
N ASP A 77 2.46 -0.17 12.64
CA ASP A 77 2.22 1.11 13.31
C ASP A 77 1.79 2.22 12.33
N MET A 78 0.87 3.07 12.78
CA MET A 78 0.25 4.10 11.98
C MET A 78 1.24 5.18 11.50
N ARG A 79 2.23 5.52 12.33
CA ARG A 79 3.26 6.49 11.94
C ARG A 79 4.16 5.93 10.84
N HIS A 80 4.51 4.65 10.93
CA HIS A 80 5.23 3.96 9.86
C HIS A 80 4.42 3.92 8.57
N LEU A 81 3.12 3.61 8.64
CA LEU A 81 2.25 3.66 7.47
C LEU A 81 2.22 5.06 6.85
N GLN A 82 2.14 6.12 7.65
CA GLN A 82 2.16 7.51 7.16
C GLN A 82 3.43 7.83 6.36
N MET A 83 4.59 7.38 6.84
CA MET A 83 5.87 7.55 6.14
C MET A 83 5.91 6.77 4.83
N ILE A 84 5.45 5.52 4.83
CA ILE A 84 5.40 4.64 3.63
C ILE A 84 4.46 5.24 2.56
N LEU A 85 3.35 5.81 3.00
CA LEU A 85 2.36 6.44 2.15
C LEU A 85 2.80 7.84 1.67
N GLY A 86 3.88 8.42 2.21
CA GLY A 86 4.45 9.69 1.74
C GLY A 86 3.73 10.91 2.29
N HIS A 87 3.63 11.01 3.63
CA HIS A 87 3.01 12.14 4.36
C HIS A 87 1.64 12.56 3.82
N GLN A 88 0.88 11.63 3.25
CA GLN A 88 -0.49 11.94 2.84
C GLN A 88 -1.27 12.45 4.04
N ASP A 89 -2.12 13.44 3.77
CA ASP A 89 -2.97 14.12 4.72
C ASP A 89 -3.52 13.20 5.82
N LEU A 90 -3.37 13.62 7.08
CA LEU A 90 -3.86 12.91 8.26
C LEU A 90 -5.35 12.53 8.13
N ARG A 91 -6.15 13.28 7.35
CA ARG A 91 -7.55 12.95 7.03
C ARG A 91 -7.71 11.59 6.33
N MET A 92 -6.77 11.21 5.45
CA MET A 92 -6.81 9.89 4.80
C MET A 92 -6.47 8.76 5.78
N ILE A 93 -5.62 9.08 6.75
CA ILE A 93 -5.08 8.18 7.78
C ILE A 93 -6.11 7.97 8.90
N GLN A 94 -6.87 9.00 9.27
CA GLN A 94 -7.99 8.92 10.22
C GLN A 94 -9.00 7.82 9.85
N ARG A 95 -9.19 7.54 8.56
CA ARG A 95 -10.05 6.44 8.12
C ARG A 95 -9.57 5.05 8.57
N TYR A 96 -8.33 4.86 8.99
CA TYR A 96 -7.82 3.55 9.45
C TYR A 96 -7.63 3.44 10.97
N THR A 97 -7.90 4.50 11.74
CA THR A 97 -7.73 4.48 13.21
C THR A 97 -8.55 3.37 13.86
N HIS A 98 -9.79 3.17 13.40
CA HIS A 98 -10.69 2.13 13.87
C HIS A 98 -10.14 0.70 13.70
N LEU A 99 -9.18 0.48 12.78
CA LEU A 99 -8.57 -0.83 12.57
C LEU A 99 -7.49 -1.15 13.61
N THR A 100 -6.89 -0.11 14.21
CA THR A 100 -5.85 -0.26 15.24
C THR A 100 -6.44 -0.50 16.63
N THR A 101 -7.67 -0.04 16.89
CA THR A 101 -8.31 -0.12 18.22
C THR A 101 -8.47 -1.56 18.73
N LYS A 102 -8.60 -2.55 17.84
CA LYS A 102 -8.66 -3.97 18.23
C LYS A 102 -7.35 -4.51 18.83
N GLY A 103 -6.21 -3.84 18.61
CA GLY A 103 -4.92 -4.19 19.22
C GLY A 103 -4.59 -3.39 20.48
N ILE A 104 -5.27 -2.26 20.72
CA ILE A 104 -4.96 -1.34 21.83
C ILE A 104 -5.27 -1.97 23.18
N ALA A 105 -6.39 -2.69 23.33
CA ALA A 105 -6.74 -3.33 24.60
C ALA A 105 -5.63 -4.28 25.10
N LYS A 106 -5.00 -5.04 24.18
CA LYS A 106 -3.92 -5.98 24.52
C LYS A 106 -2.61 -5.29 24.91
N ASN A 107 -2.31 -4.12 24.32
CA ASN A 107 -1.10 -3.36 24.62
C ASN A 107 -1.25 -2.45 25.85
N VAL A 108 -2.44 -1.90 26.09
CA VAL A 108 -2.72 -1.07 27.27
C VAL A 108 -2.57 -1.90 28.54
N GLU A 109 -3.05 -3.13 28.57
CA GLU A 109 -2.89 -4.01 29.73
C GLU A 109 -1.42 -4.27 30.09
N GLN A 110 -0.54 -4.36 29.09
CA GLN A 110 0.89 -4.66 29.26
C GLN A 110 1.75 -3.42 29.62
N TYR A 111 1.34 -2.22 29.23
CA TYR A 111 2.13 -0.98 29.40
C TYR A 111 1.48 0.09 30.26
N THR A 112 0.32 -0.16 30.86
CA THR A 112 -0.34 0.84 31.73
C THR A 112 0.42 1.00 33.05
N PRO A 113 0.90 2.21 33.39
CA PRO A 113 1.63 2.46 34.64
C PRO A 113 0.80 2.19 35.89
N ILE A 114 -0.54 2.30 35.78
CA ILE A 114 -1.49 2.07 36.88
C ILE A 114 -1.41 0.63 37.42
N ASN A 115 -1.08 -0.37 36.59
CA ASN A 115 -0.93 -1.76 37.04
C ASN A 115 0.36 -2.00 37.83
N ARG A 116 1.29 -1.03 37.85
CA ARG A 116 2.55 -1.10 38.61
C ARG A 116 2.54 -0.25 39.89
N LEU A 117 1.41 0.41 40.19
CA LEU A 117 1.30 1.19 41.42
C LEU A 117 0.89 0.25 42.57
N PRO A 118 1.69 0.12 43.64
CA PRO A 118 1.27 -0.60 44.82
C PRO A 118 0.10 0.16 45.44
N ILE A 119 -1.07 -0.47 45.44
CA ILE A 119 -2.25 0.05 46.12
C ILE A 119 -1.92 -0.05 47.62
N ARG A 120 -1.88 1.11 48.29
CA ARG A 120 -1.78 1.22 49.74
C ARG A 120 -3.16 1.27 50.36
#